data_AF-A0A9D7MER0-F1
#
_entry.id   AF-A0A9D7MER0-F1
#
_cell.length_a   1.000
_cell.length_b   1.000
_cell.length_c   1.000
_cell.angle_alpha   90.00
_cell.angle_beta   90.00
_cell.angle_gamma   90.00
#
_symmetry.space_group_name_H-M   'P 1'
#
loop_
_entity.id
_entity.type
_entity.pdbx_description
1 polymer ?
#
loop_
_entity_poly.entity_id
_entity_poly.type
_entity_poly.pdbx_seq_one_letter_code
_entity_poly.pdbx_strand_id
1 'polypeptide(L)'
;MLPTQAAKKVIEAVEGGNHPASVVERTTLERASEALRDFRPGMEGRACAAIVRGEDDVLLLHPSGPDISTPHVLRELVGLYGGSGEIYRIVHDDLVSTVRSEAECPAIVMFPSFSTENIISSAKNADYLPAGITRHIIPGRALNLNISLHLLMASTPLEEKNTWLQDVITSKILARKVRYYHEPVFVFDD
;
A
#
# COMPACT_ATOMS: atom_id res chain seq x y z
N MET A 1 -0.25 19.94 -9.25
CA MET A 1 0.41 20.50 -8.05
C MET A 1 1.85 20.00 -8.06
N LEU A 2 2.84 20.86 -7.80
CA LEU A 2 4.23 20.41 -7.71
C LEU A 2 4.44 19.56 -6.44
N PRO A 3 5.37 18.58 -6.43
CA PRO A 3 5.64 17.74 -5.25
C PRO A 3 5.91 18.55 -3.97
N THR A 4 6.61 19.68 -4.09
CA THR A 4 6.88 20.64 -3.01
C THR A 4 5.63 21.26 -2.40
N GLN A 5 4.64 21.61 -3.22
CA GLN A 5 3.36 22.14 -2.76
C GLN A 5 2.51 21.06 -2.07
N ALA A 6 2.55 19.83 -2.60
CA ALA A 6 1.85 18.69 -2.02
C ALA A 6 2.39 18.35 -0.63
N ALA A 7 3.71 18.25 -0.50
CA ALA A 7 4.37 17.98 0.77
C ALA A 7 4.09 19.08 1.80
N LYS A 8 4.19 20.36 1.39
CA LYS A 8 3.85 21.48 2.27
C LYS A 8 2.41 21.40 2.79
N LYS A 9 1.44 21.16 1.89
CA LYS A 9 0.03 21.00 2.26
C LYS A 9 -0.18 19.86 3.27
N VAL A 10 0.44 18.70 3.04
CA VAL A 10 0.34 17.56 3.95
C VAL A 10 0.91 17.92 5.32
N ILE A 11 2.12 18.47 5.36
CA ILE A 11 2.81 18.83 6.62
C ILE A 11 1.99 19.87 7.39
N GLU A 12 1.51 20.93 6.74
CA GLU A 12 0.67 21.97 7.36
C GLU A 12 -0.66 21.40 7.88
N ALA A 13 -1.28 20.47 7.16
CA ALA A 13 -2.53 19.85 7.60
C ALA A 13 -2.32 19.00 8.87
N VAL A 14 -1.22 18.25 8.92
CA VAL A 14 -0.90 17.37 10.05
C VAL A 14 -0.39 18.17 11.27
N GLU A 15 0.57 19.08 11.10
CA GLU A 15 1.08 19.93 12.19
C GLU A 15 0.03 20.94 12.67
N GLY A 16 -0.86 21.40 11.80
CA GLY A 16 -1.94 22.36 12.12
C GLY A 16 -3.19 21.74 12.76
N GLY A 17 -3.22 20.42 12.98
CA GLY A 17 -4.36 19.73 13.60
C GLY A 17 -5.61 19.61 12.71
N ASN A 18 -5.49 19.90 11.41
CA ASN A 18 -6.56 19.74 10.42
C ASN A 18 -6.63 18.32 9.84
N HIS A 19 -5.99 17.35 10.51
CA HIS A 19 -5.90 15.96 10.12
C HIS A 19 -6.20 15.08 11.36
N PRO A 20 -6.83 13.90 11.22
CA PRO A 20 -7.13 12.99 12.34
C PRO A 20 -5.90 12.33 12.97
N ALA A 21 -4.69 12.64 12.48
CA ALA A 21 -3.44 12.26 13.13
C ALA A 21 -2.89 13.43 13.95
N SER A 22 -2.27 13.11 15.08
CA SER A 22 -1.40 14.00 15.82
C SER A 22 0.05 13.72 15.43
N VAL A 23 0.83 14.79 15.25
CA VAL A 23 2.29 14.68 15.27
C VAL A 23 2.69 14.54 16.73
N VAL A 24 3.08 13.33 17.13
CA VAL A 24 3.39 13.04 18.53
C VAL A 24 4.88 13.15 18.80
N GLU A 25 5.72 12.78 17.82
CA GLU A 25 7.17 12.70 17.99
C GLU A 25 7.90 13.15 16.72
N ARG A 26 8.94 13.97 16.88
CA ARG A 26 9.99 14.17 15.88
C ARG A 26 11.13 13.20 16.19
N THR A 27 11.51 12.38 15.22
CA THR A 27 12.40 11.24 15.43
C THR A 27 13.30 10.99 14.22
N THR A 28 14.11 9.94 14.27
CA THR A 28 14.99 9.53 13.15
C THR A 28 14.32 8.53 12.22
N LEU A 29 14.84 8.39 11.00
CA LEU A 29 14.37 7.39 10.04
C LEU A 29 14.40 5.97 10.61
N GLU A 30 15.49 5.59 11.28
CA GLU A 30 15.65 4.27 11.88
C GLU A 30 14.55 3.96 12.91
N ARG A 31 14.28 4.93 13.80
CA ARG A 31 13.27 4.78 14.86
C ARG A 31 11.85 4.76 14.30
N ALA A 32 11.58 5.55 13.26
CA ALA A 32 10.30 5.50 12.55
C ALA A 32 10.09 4.14 11.85
N SER A 33 11.12 3.62 11.16
CA SER A 33 11.08 2.28 10.55
C SER A 33 10.85 1.17 11.57
N GLU A 34 11.41 1.27 12.78
CA GLU A 34 11.15 0.33 13.86
C GLU A 34 9.69 0.43 14.36
N ALA A 35 9.21 1.65 14.60
CA ALA A 35 7.84 1.90 15.08
C ALA A 35 6.76 1.39 14.10
N LEU A 36 7.04 1.43 12.80
CA LEU A 36 6.10 1.02 11.74
C LEU A 36 6.18 -0.48 11.39
N ARG A 37 7.23 -1.21 11.81
CA ARG A 37 7.39 -2.65 11.54
C ARG A 37 6.41 -3.50 12.34
N ASP A 38 6.16 -3.13 13.59
CA ASP A 38 5.32 -3.89 14.51
C ASP A 38 3.86 -3.41 14.53
N PHE A 39 3.22 -3.16 13.40
CA PHE A 39 1.82 -2.74 13.44
C PHE A 39 0.92 -3.87 13.99
N ARG A 40 0.25 -3.61 15.12
CA ARG A 40 -0.76 -4.50 15.71
C ARG A 40 -2.08 -3.75 15.84
N PRO A 41 -3.20 -4.32 15.38
CA PRO A 41 -4.48 -3.64 15.43
C PRO A 41 -4.95 -3.53 16.89
N GLY A 42 -5.50 -2.37 17.26
CA GLY A 42 -6.13 -2.18 18.57
C GLY A 42 -5.18 -1.94 19.76
N MET A 43 -3.88 -1.70 19.53
CA MET A 43 -3.01 -1.17 20.58
C MET A 43 -3.02 0.37 20.54
N GLU A 44 -3.52 0.98 21.60
CA GLU A 44 -3.45 2.43 21.80
C GLU A 44 -1.99 2.92 21.76
N GLY A 45 -1.77 4.11 21.19
CA GLY A 45 -0.47 4.79 21.21
C GLY A 45 0.55 4.34 20.17
N ARG A 46 0.23 3.46 19.21
CA ARG A 46 1.16 3.09 18.13
C ARG A 46 1.10 4.03 16.92
N ALA A 47 2.25 4.20 16.28
CA ALA A 47 2.40 4.97 15.06
C ALA A 47 1.60 4.33 13.92
N CYS A 48 0.92 5.16 13.15
CA CYS A 48 0.11 4.75 12.00
C CYS A 48 0.76 5.11 10.66
N ALA A 49 1.68 6.08 10.63
CA ALA A 49 2.48 6.46 9.47
C ALA A 49 3.66 7.33 9.93
N ALA A 50 4.59 7.61 9.03
CA ALA A 50 5.62 8.62 9.24
C ALA A 50 5.80 9.51 8.01
N ILE A 51 6.17 10.78 8.21
CA ILE A 51 6.56 11.71 7.14
C ILE A 51 8.04 12.03 7.29
N VAL A 52 8.85 11.55 6.35
CA VAL A 52 10.31 11.71 6.33
C VAL A 52 10.67 12.96 5.53
N ARG A 53 11.24 13.97 6.20
CA ARG A 53 11.77 15.22 5.61
C ARG A 53 13.31 15.28 5.67
N GLY A 54 13.94 14.37 6.40
CA GLY A 54 15.38 14.24 6.59
C GLY A 54 15.69 12.94 7.34
N GLU A 55 16.96 12.58 7.45
CA GLU A 55 17.37 11.41 8.27
C GLU A 55 17.00 11.59 9.74
N ASP A 56 17.16 12.82 10.27
CA ASP A 56 16.84 13.19 11.65
C ASP A 56 15.57 14.06 11.78
N ASP A 57 14.81 14.20 10.68
CA ASP A 57 13.57 14.98 10.66
C ASP A 57 12.43 14.14 10.11
N VAL A 58 11.93 13.26 10.98
CA VAL A 58 10.80 12.39 10.70
C VAL A 58 9.66 12.70 11.66
N LEU A 59 8.48 12.98 11.09
CA LEU A 59 7.25 13.15 11.86
C LEU A 59 6.56 11.81 12.02
N LEU A 60 6.47 11.31 13.25
CA LEU A 60 5.74 10.08 13.55
C LEU A 60 4.27 10.42 13.85
N LEU A 61 3.36 9.77 13.12
CA LEU A 61 1.94 10.06 13.16
C LEU A 61 1.20 9.03 14.02
N HIS A 62 0.37 9.50 14.94
CA HIS A 62 -0.51 8.66 15.73
C HIS A 62 -1.95 9.13 15.55
N PRO A 63 -2.96 8.26 15.71
CA PRO A 63 -4.35 8.72 15.79
C PRO A 63 -4.52 9.75 16.91
N SER A 64 -5.24 10.85 16.64
CA SER A 64 -5.43 11.93 17.61
C SER A 64 -6.31 11.55 18.81
N GLY A 65 -6.96 10.38 18.79
CA GLY A 65 -7.81 9.89 19.87
C GLY A 65 -8.11 8.39 19.75
N PRO A 66 -8.67 7.77 20.82
CA PRO A 66 -8.91 6.32 20.88
C PRO A 66 -9.97 5.84 19.88
N ASP A 67 -10.94 6.69 19.53
CA ASP A 67 -12.01 6.37 18.59
C ASP A 67 -11.59 6.53 17.11
N ILE A 68 -10.39 7.07 16.87
CA ILE A 68 -9.88 7.30 15.53
C ILE A 68 -9.10 6.06 15.08
N SER A 69 -9.64 5.35 14.09
CA SER A 69 -8.99 4.17 13.56
C SER A 69 -7.79 4.52 12.67
N THR A 70 -6.77 3.66 12.67
CA THR A 70 -5.62 3.79 11.75
C THR A 70 -6.05 3.85 10.27
N PRO A 71 -6.94 2.98 9.76
CA PRO A 71 -7.37 3.09 8.37
C PRO A 71 -8.00 4.45 8.05
N HIS A 72 -8.78 5.06 8.96
CA HIS A 72 -9.31 6.41 8.76
C HIS A 72 -8.20 7.45 8.63
N VAL A 73 -7.23 7.44 9.55
CA VAL A 73 -6.06 8.33 9.50
C VAL A 73 -5.33 8.21 8.16
N LEU A 74 -5.11 6.99 7.71
CA LEU A 74 -4.40 6.73 6.47
C LEU A 74 -5.20 7.15 5.24
N ARG A 75 -6.52 6.99 5.24
CA ARG A 75 -7.38 7.48 4.15
C ARG A 75 -7.30 9.00 4.01
N GLU A 76 -7.38 9.73 5.12
CA GLU A 76 -7.23 11.19 5.11
C GLU A 76 -5.83 11.60 4.64
N LEU A 77 -4.78 10.92 5.13
CA LEU A 77 -3.40 11.20 4.74
C LEU A 77 -3.17 10.99 3.24
N VAL A 78 -3.62 9.86 2.70
CA VAL A 78 -3.54 9.55 1.26
C VAL A 78 -4.39 10.53 0.46
N GLY A 79 -5.56 10.94 0.97
CA GLY A 79 -6.41 11.94 0.34
C GLY A 79 -5.76 13.33 0.24
N LEU A 80 -4.88 13.70 1.18
CA LEU A 80 -4.22 15.00 1.18
C LEU A 80 -3.25 15.19 0.00
N TYR A 81 -2.45 14.16 -0.30
CA TYR A 81 -1.49 14.17 -1.41
C TYR A 81 -2.01 13.46 -2.67
N GLY A 82 -3.10 12.70 -2.57
CA GLY A 82 -3.74 12.03 -3.70
C GLY A 82 -4.09 13.03 -4.81
N GLY A 83 -3.72 12.71 -6.05
CA GLY A 83 -3.91 13.60 -7.20
C GLY A 83 -2.91 14.75 -7.30
N SER A 84 -1.96 14.87 -6.38
CA SER A 84 -0.93 15.91 -6.40
C SER A 84 0.34 15.43 -7.10
N GLY A 85 0.32 15.41 -8.43
CA GLY A 85 1.51 15.10 -9.25
C GLY A 85 1.87 13.61 -9.31
N GLU A 86 3.12 13.33 -9.70
CA GLU A 86 3.65 11.96 -9.75
C GLU A 86 3.93 11.42 -8.34
N ILE A 87 3.46 10.20 -8.07
CA ILE A 87 3.68 9.51 -6.79
C ILE A 87 4.73 8.43 -7.01
N TYR A 88 5.93 8.63 -6.45
CA TYR A 88 6.96 7.60 -6.41
C TYR A 88 6.68 6.60 -5.29
N ARG A 89 6.53 5.32 -5.64
CA ARG A 89 6.39 4.24 -4.66
C ARG A 89 7.75 3.57 -4.46
N ILE A 90 8.28 3.70 -3.26
CA ILE A 90 9.59 3.17 -2.89
C ILE A 90 9.37 1.83 -2.18
N VAL A 91 10.08 0.79 -2.62
CA VAL A 91 9.85 -0.59 -2.17
C VAL A 91 10.78 -0.98 -1.02
N HIS A 92 11.95 -0.36 -0.94
CA HIS A 92 12.96 -0.69 0.05
C HIS A 92 13.40 0.57 0.81
N ASP A 93 13.52 0.43 2.13
CA ASP A 93 13.88 1.53 3.05
C ASP A 93 15.25 2.13 2.71
N ASP A 94 16.19 1.33 2.18
CA ASP A 94 17.52 1.77 1.75
C ASP A 94 17.50 2.73 0.54
N LEU A 95 16.41 2.72 -0.23
CA LEU A 95 16.22 3.63 -1.36
C LEU A 95 15.56 4.95 -0.95
N VAL A 96 15.08 5.09 0.29
CA VAL A 96 14.41 6.31 0.77
C VAL A 96 15.34 7.51 0.64
N SER A 97 16.58 7.41 1.13
CA SER A 97 17.56 8.50 1.05
C SER A 97 17.91 8.86 -0.40
N THR A 98 18.13 7.83 -1.24
CA THR A 98 18.49 7.99 -2.66
C THR A 98 17.36 8.65 -3.47
N VAL A 99 16.12 8.21 -3.30
CA VAL A 99 14.98 8.79 -4.03
C VAL A 99 14.73 10.23 -3.61
N ARG A 100 14.98 10.59 -2.35
CA ARG A 100 14.87 11.99 -1.92
C ARG A 100 15.91 12.88 -2.57
N SER A 101 17.16 12.45 -2.64
CA SER A 101 18.23 13.25 -3.24
C SER A 101 18.06 13.40 -4.75
N GLU A 102 17.75 12.31 -5.45
CA GLU A 102 17.73 12.30 -6.92
C GLU A 102 16.43 12.85 -7.53
N ALA A 103 15.27 12.65 -6.86
CA ALA A 103 13.97 13.07 -7.40
C ALA A 103 13.49 14.42 -6.86
N GLU A 104 14.36 15.19 -6.20
CA GLU A 104 14.02 16.42 -5.47
C GLU A 104 12.78 16.24 -4.57
N CYS A 105 12.61 15.04 -3.99
CA CYS A 105 11.40 14.68 -3.29
C CYS A 105 11.41 15.28 -1.87
N PRO A 106 10.57 16.30 -1.60
CA PRO A 106 10.64 17.09 -0.37
C PRO A 106 10.31 16.26 0.88
N ALA A 107 9.41 15.29 0.73
CA ALA A 107 8.99 14.40 1.82
C ALA A 107 8.57 13.03 1.29
N ILE A 108 8.80 11.99 2.09
CA ILE A 108 8.31 10.63 1.85
C ILE A 108 7.31 10.26 2.93
N VAL A 109 6.22 9.59 2.55
CA VAL A 109 5.29 8.98 3.49
C VAL A 109 5.63 7.50 3.64
N MET A 110 5.89 7.08 4.87
CA MET A 110 6.08 5.68 5.24
C MET A 110 4.80 5.14 5.88
N PHE A 111 4.42 3.93 5.45
CA PHE A 111 3.25 3.21 5.97
C PHE A 111 3.70 1.98 6.77
N PRO A 112 2.90 1.55 7.75
CA PRO A 112 3.17 0.32 8.48
C PRO A 112 3.05 -0.90 7.58
N SER A 113 3.75 -1.96 7.97
CA SER A 113 3.52 -3.28 7.39
C SER A 113 2.26 -3.88 7.98
N PHE A 114 1.26 -4.17 7.14
CA PHE A 114 0.01 -4.79 7.58
C PHE A 114 0.12 -6.31 7.60
N SER A 115 -0.25 -6.94 8.71
CA SER A 115 -0.45 -8.39 8.78
C SER A 115 -1.73 -8.80 8.07
N THR A 116 -1.84 -10.09 7.71
CA THR A 116 -3.07 -10.65 7.13
C THR A 116 -4.28 -10.43 8.04
N GLU A 117 -4.10 -10.55 9.36
CA GLU A 117 -5.14 -10.29 10.36
C GLU A 117 -5.60 -8.82 10.33
N ASN A 118 -4.69 -7.87 10.15
CA ASN A 118 -5.04 -6.46 9.97
C ASN A 118 -5.95 -6.26 8.76
N ILE A 119 -5.56 -6.83 7.61
CA ILE A 119 -6.31 -6.70 6.36
C ILE A 119 -7.70 -7.33 6.48
N ILE A 120 -7.79 -8.54 7.04
CA ILE A 120 -9.07 -9.24 7.24
C ILE A 120 -9.97 -8.46 8.20
N SER A 121 -9.42 -7.95 9.31
CA SER A 121 -10.20 -7.20 10.30
C SER A 121 -10.74 -5.89 9.71
N SER A 122 -9.90 -5.14 9.00
CA SER A 122 -10.28 -3.92 8.27
C SER A 122 -11.44 -4.19 7.29
N ALA A 123 -11.35 -5.28 6.52
CA ALA A 123 -12.39 -5.67 5.57
C ALA A 123 -13.71 -6.07 6.25
N LYS A 124 -13.65 -6.87 7.33
CA LYS A 124 -14.83 -7.32 8.09
C LYS A 124 -15.57 -6.17 8.76
N ASN A 125 -14.85 -5.16 9.23
CA ASN A 125 -15.40 -4.00 9.92
C ASN A 125 -15.79 -2.86 8.97
N ALA A 126 -15.67 -3.06 7.65
CA ALA A 126 -15.88 -2.03 6.63
C ALA A 126 -15.04 -0.75 6.84
N ASP A 127 -13.89 -0.86 7.52
CA ASP A 127 -12.96 0.24 7.76
C ASP A 127 -11.71 0.06 6.90
N TYR A 128 -11.86 0.35 5.61
CA TYR A 128 -10.90 -0.03 4.56
C TYR A 128 -9.61 0.79 4.57
N LEU A 129 -8.46 0.14 4.37
CA LEU A 129 -7.21 0.86 4.07
C LEU A 129 -7.32 1.62 2.73
N PRO A 130 -6.61 2.76 2.58
CA PRO A 130 -6.55 3.44 1.30
C PRO A 130 -5.84 2.59 0.23
N ALA A 131 -6.13 2.87 -1.03
CA ALA A 131 -5.49 2.18 -2.14
C ALA A 131 -3.99 2.51 -2.24
N GLY A 132 -3.19 1.52 -2.62
CA GLY A 132 -1.79 1.73 -3.00
C GLY A 132 -0.78 1.80 -1.84
N ILE A 133 -1.18 1.49 -0.60
CA ILE A 133 -0.28 1.42 0.56
C ILE A 133 0.03 0.00 1.04
N THR A 134 -0.65 -1.01 0.47
CA THR A 134 -0.39 -2.43 0.75
C THR A 134 0.35 -3.07 -0.43
N ARG A 135 1.30 -3.95 -0.13
CA ARG A 135 2.06 -4.68 -1.16
C ARG A 135 2.04 -6.18 -0.86
N HIS A 136 1.35 -6.94 -1.69
CA HIS A 136 1.26 -8.39 -1.56
C HIS A 136 2.31 -9.05 -2.45
N ILE A 137 3.18 -9.86 -1.86
CA ILE A 137 4.07 -10.75 -2.60
C ILE A 137 3.31 -12.06 -2.80
N ILE A 138 2.96 -12.38 -4.06
CA ILE A 138 2.18 -13.57 -4.41
C ILE A 138 3.07 -14.49 -5.28
N PRO A 139 3.73 -15.49 -4.67
CA PRO A 139 4.47 -16.51 -5.40
C PRO A 139 3.53 -17.33 -6.30
N GLY A 140 4.01 -17.73 -7.48
CA GLY A 140 3.23 -18.60 -8.37
C GLY A 140 1.99 -17.94 -8.97
N ARG A 141 1.91 -16.60 -9.01
CA ARG A 141 0.78 -15.89 -9.62
C ARG A 141 0.57 -16.33 -11.08
N ALA A 142 -0.66 -16.68 -11.42
CA ALA A 142 -1.04 -17.02 -12.80
C ALA A 142 -1.24 -15.72 -13.59
N LEU A 143 -0.45 -15.54 -14.65
CA LEU A 143 -0.54 -14.39 -15.56
C LEU A 143 -1.06 -14.83 -16.92
N ASN A 144 -1.67 -13.90 -17.65
CA ASN A 144 -2.11 -14.09 -19.05
C ASN A 144 -3.09 -15.29 -19.24
N LEU A 145 -3.99 -15.49 -18.27
CA LEU A 145 -4.99 -16.57 -18.35
C LEU A 145 -6.02 -16.30 -19.46
N ASN A 146 -6.31 -15.01 -19.72
CA ASN A 146 -7.20 -14.51 -20.78
C ASN A 146 -8.58 -15.16 -20.77
N ILE A 147 -9.24 -15.13 -19.60
CA ILE A 147 -10.61 -15.61 -19.45
C ILE A 147 -11.55 -14.65 -20.18
N SER A 148 -12.47 -15.20 -20.99
CA SER A 148 -13.50 -14.42 -21.68
C SER A 148 -14.46 -13.76 -20.69
N LEU A 149 -14.65 -12.45 -20.82
CA LEU A 149 -15.64 -11.71 -20.01
C LEU A 149 -17.06 -12.22 -20.23
N HIS A 150 -17.40 -12.70 -21.43
CA HIS A 150 -18.71 -13.29 -21.72
C HIS A 150 -19.01 -14.48 -20.81
N LEU A 151 -18.00 -15.32 -20.52
CA LEU A 151 -18.15 -16.44 -19.61
C LEU A 151 -18.41 -15.97 -18.16
N LEU A 152 -17.69 -14.93 -17.72
CA LEU A 152 -17.85 -14.39 -16.38
C LEU A 152 -19.27 -13.83 -16.18
N MET A 153 -19.81 -13.16 -17.19
CA MET A 153 -21.15 -12.57 -17.18
C MET A 153 -22.28 -13.58 -17.43
N ALA A 154 -22.00 -14.75 -18.00
CA ALA A 154 -23.02 -15.75 -18.27
C ALA A 154 -23.69 -16.23 -16.97
N SER A 155 -25.02 -16.39 -16.99
CA SER A 155 -25.81 -16.98 -15.90
C SER A 155 -25.67 -18.50 -15.81
N THR A 156 -24.47 -19.00 -16.11
CA THR A 156 -24.10 -20.41 -16.01
C THR A 156 -23.81 -20.76 -14.55
N PRO A 157 -24.21 -21.96 -14.06
CA PRO A 157 -23.88 -22.42 -12.72
C PRO A 157 -22.37 -22.38 -12.42
N LEU A 158 -22.02 -22.20 -11.14
CA LEU A 158 -20.63 -22.10 -10.70
C LEU A 158 -19.86 -23.40 -11.01
N GLU A 159 -20.51 -24.53 -10.84
CA GLU A 159 -19.96 -25.87 -11.10
C GLU A 159 -19.51 -25.99 -12.56
N GLU A 160 -20.37 -25.58 -13.50
CA GLU A 160 -20.04 -25.59 -14.93
C GLU A 160 -18.90 -24.62 -15.27
N LYS A 161 -18.85 -23.44 -14.65
CA LYS A 161 -17.72 -22.50 -14.80
C LYS A 161 -16.41 -23.10 -14.28
N ASN A 162 -16.46 -23.82 -13.17
CA ASN A 162 -15.30 -24.51 -12.59
C ASN A 162 -14.82 -25.65 -13.50
N THR A 163 -15.73 -26.46 -14.04
CA THR A 163 -15.39 -27.51 -15.02
C THR A 163 -14.72 -26.90 -16.24
N TRP A 164 -15.31 -25.85 -16.82
CA TRP A 164 -14.71 -25.14 -17.95
C TRP A 164 -13.30 -24.63 -17.62
N LEU A 165 -13.10 -24.02 -16.45
CA LEU A 165 -11.80 -23.48 -16.05
C LEU A 165 -10.76 -24.60 -15.93
N GLN A 166 -11.15 -25.72 -15.32
CA GLN A 166 -10.30 -26.91 -15.19
C GLN A 166 -9.88 -27.45 -16.57
N ASP A 167 -10.81 -27.52 -17.52
CA ASP A 167 -10.54 -27.99 -18.88
C ASP A 167 -9.61 -27.05 -19.64
N VAL A 168 -9.80 -25.73 -19.51
CA VAL A 168 -8.93 -24.72 -20.13
C VAL A 168 -7.52 -24.78 -19.58
N ILE A 169 -7.36 -24.87 -18.26
CA ILE A 169 -6.05 -24.97 -17.62
C ILE A 169 -5.35 -26.27 -18.05
N THR A 170 -6.05 -27.40 -17.97
CA THR A 170 -5.52 -28.71 -18.36
C THR A 170 -5.09 -28.71 -19.82
N SER A 171 -5.90 -28.16 -20.71
CA SER A 171 -5.58 -28.05 -22.15
C SER A 171 -4.34 -27.20 -22.39
N LYS A 172 -4.18 -26.05 -21.69
CA LYS A 172 -2.98 -25.22 -21.79
C LYS A 172 -1.73 -25.95 -21.29
N ILE A 173 -1.83 -26.74 -20.22
CA ILE A 173 -0.72 -27.54 -19.69
C ILE A 173 -0.31 -28.62 -20.70
N LEU A 174 -1.27 -29.42 -21.18
CA LEU A 174 -1.02 -30.50 -22.15
C LEU A 174 -0.44 -29.96 -23.47
N ALA A 175 -0.87 -28.77 -23.89
CA ALA A 175 -0.33 -28.07 -25.06
C ALA A 175 1.01 -27.36 -24.83
N ARG A 176 1.65 -27.51 -23.65
CA ARG A 176 2.91 -26.85 -23.25
C ARG A 176 2.86 -25.32 -23.38
N LYS A 177 1.70 -24.72 -23.10
CA LYS A 177 1.46 -23.27 -23.13
C LYS A 177 1.62 -22.60 -21.75
N VAL A 178 1.95 -23.37 -20.72
CA VAL A 178 2.23 -22.86 -19.36
C VAL A 178 3.74 -22.87 -19.14
N ARG A 179 4.27 -21.73 -18.68
CA ARG A 179 5.68 -21.58 -18.29
C ARG A 179 5.75 -21.17 -16.83
N TYR A 180 6.62 -21.83 -16.08
CA TYR A 180 6.91 -21.47 -14.70
C TYR A 180 8.29 -20.83 -14.64
N TYR A 181 8.36 -19.64 -14.05
CA TYR A 181 9.59 -18.87 -13.88
C TYR A 181 9.91 -18.83 -12.39
N HIS A 182 11.07 -19.40 -12.01
CA HIS A 182 11.51 -19.47 -10.62
C HIS A 182 12.12 -18.14 -10.13
N GLU A 183 12.62 -17.32 -11.04
CA GLU A 183 13.29 -16.05 -10.74
C GLU A 183 12.42 -14.85 -11.15
N PRO A 184 12.61 -13.67 -10.54
CA PRO A 184 11.96 -12.45 -10.98
C PRO A 184 12.23 -12.18 -12.47
N VAL A 185 11.17 -11.89 -13.21
CA VAL A 185 11.25 -11.54 -14.64
C VAL A 185 10.77 -10.11 -14.86
N PHE A 186 11.45 -9.39 -15.74
CA PHE A 186 10.96 -8.12 -16.28
C PHE A 186 10.02 -8.41 -17.44
N VAL A 187 8.81 -7.85 -17.37
CA VAL A 187 7.82 -7.92 -18.44
C VAL A 187 7.64 -6.50 -18.96
N PHE A 188 7.86 -6.33 -20.26
CA PHE A 188 7.62 -5.09 -20.97
C PHE A 188 6.30 -5.25 -21.71
N ASP A 189 5.22 -4.84 -21.06
CA ASP A 189 3.89 -4.78 -21.67
C ASP A 189 3.66 -3.33 -22.13
N ASP A 190 3.60 -3.11 -23.45
CA ASP A 190 3.18 -1.85 -24.08
C ASP A 190 1.65 -1.75 -24.14
#